data_AF-A0A1H7VPW5-F1
#
_entry.id   AF-A0A1H7VPW5-F1
#
_cell.length_a   1.000
_cell.length_b   1.000
_cell.length_c   1.000
_cell.angle_alpha   90.00
_cell.angle_beta   90.00
_cell.angle_gamma   90.00
#
_symmetry.space_group_name_H-M   'P 1'
#
loop_
_entity.id
_entity.type
_entity.pdbx_description
1 polymer ?
#
loop_
_entity_poly.entity_id
_entity_poly.type
_entity_poly.pdbx_seq_one_letter_code
_entity_poly.pdbx_strand_id
1 'polypeptide(L)' 'MIAFPTGVKVWIAGGVTDMRRGMNTLALQVQEGLGRDPHAGEIFCFRGRRGDLVKILWHDGVG' A
#
# COMPACT_ATOMS: atom_id res chain seq x y z
N MET A 1 -4.28 0.79 -18.79
CA MET A 1 -3.69 -0.20 -17.85
C MET A 1 -2.51 0.48 -17.18
N ILE A 2 -2.45 0.50 -15.85
CA ILE A 2 -1.28 1.04 -15.14
C ILE A 2 -0.22 -0.05 -15.17
N ALA A 3 0.94 0.21 -15.77
CA ALA A 3 2.05 -0.73 -15.84
C ALA A 3 2.98 -0.51 -14.65
N PHE A 4 3.28 -1.58 -13.91
CA PHE A 4 4.28 -1.54 -12.86
C PHE A 4 5.66 -1.88 -13.43
N PRO A 5 6.75 -1.27 -12.93
CA PRO A 5 8.10 -1.63 -13.33
C PRO A 5 8.40 -3.11 -13.05
N THR A 6 9.17 -3.75 -13.93
CA THR A 6 9.66 -5.11 -13.69
C THR A 6 10.55 -5.15 -12.44
N GLY A 7 10.35 -6.15 -11.58
CA GLY A 7 11.12 -6.28 -10.34
C GLY A 7 10.64 -5.40 -9.18
N VAL A 8 9.48 -4.73 -9.31
CA VAL A 8 8.88 -3.98 -8.20
C VAL A 8 8.64 -4.90 -6.99
N LYS A 9 8.96 -4.39 -5.80
CA LYS A 9 8.69 -5.10 -4.55
C LYS A 9 7.24 -4.93 -4.16
N VAL A 10 6.60 -6.04 -3.77
CA VAL A 10 5.21 -6.07 -3.31
C VAL A 10 5.17 -6.51 -1.86
N TRP A 11 4.50 -5.73 -1.02
CA TRP A 11 4.30 -5.99 0.39
C TRP A 11 2.84 -6.26 0.69
N ILE A 12 2.58 -7.23 1.56
CA ILE A 12 1.26 -7.45 2.14
C ILE A 12 1.31 -6.96 3.58
N ALA A 13 0.51 -5.94 3.90
CA ALA A 13 0.40 -5.45 5.26
C ALA A 13 -0.23 -6.55 6.15
N GLY A 14 0.50 -6.97 7.17
CA GLY A 14 0.04 -7.99 8.11
C GLY A 14 -1.16 -7.54 8.93
N GLY A 15 -2.01 -8.49 9.31
CA GLY A 15 -3.21 -8.24 10.11
C GLY A 15 -4.40 -7.72 9.31
N VAL A 16 -5.27 -6.95 9.96
CA VAL A 16 -6.51 -6.43 9.39
C VAL A 16 -6.39 -4.91 9.26
N THR A 17 -6.60 -4.39 8.05
CA THR A 17 -6.67 -2.95 7.82
C THR A 17 -8.12 -2.48 7.81
N ASP A 18 -8.40 -1.35 8.47
CA ASP A 18 -9.68 -0.67 8.30
C ASP A 18 -9.76 -0.08 6.88
N MET A 19 -10.61 -0.67 6.05
CA MET A 19 -10.76 -0.31 4.65
C MET A 19 -11.46 1.05 4.43
N ARG A 20 -11.93 1.71 5.50
CA ARG A 20 -12.42 3.10 5.47
C ARG A 20 -11.30 4.13 5.38
N ARG A 21 -10.06 3.76 5.70
CA ARG A 21 -8.89 4.66 5.63
C ARG A 21 -8.61 5.12 4.20
N GLY A 22 -8.36 6.42 4.04
CA GLY A 22 -7.96 7.04 2.78
C GLY A 22 -6.47 6.84 2.48
N MET A 23 -6.03 7.29 1.30
CA MET A 23 -4.67 7.03 0.81
C MET A 23 -3.57 7.63 1.70
N ASN A 24 -3.77 8.86 2.20
CA ASN A 24 -2.83 9.52 3.11
C ASN A 24 -2.64 8.74 4.43
N THR A 25 -3.73 8.20 4.99
CA THR A 25 -3.67 7.40 6.22
C THR A 25 -2.98 6.05 5.97
N LEU A 26 -3.16 5.46 4.78
CA LEU A 26 -2.45 4.25 4.40
C LEU A 26 -0.95 4.51 4.19
N ALA A 27 -0.57 5.64 3.58
CA ALA A 27 0.82 6.05 3.46
C ALA A 27 1.47 6.24 4.83
N LEU A 28 0.76 6.88 5.78
CA LEU A 28 1.23 7.00 7.16
C LEU A 28 1.39 5.61 7.82
N GLN A 29 0.48 4.67 7.56
CA GLN A 29 0.60 3.30 8.06
C GLN A 29 1.82 2.57 7.47
N VAL A 30 2.21 2.84 6.22
CA VAL A 30 3.46 2.33 5.64
C VAL A 30 4.67 2.93 6.37
N GLN A 31 4.66 4.25 6.55
CA GLN A 31 5.76 4.98 7.18
C GLN A 31 5.94 4.61 8.65
N GLU A 32 4.91 4.79 9.46
CA GLU A 32 4.99 4.62 10.91
C GLU A 32 4.76 3.17 11.35
N GLY A 33 3.88 2.45 10.64
CA GLY A 33 3.51 1.09 11.02
C GLY A 33 4.42 0.02 10.43
N LEU A 34 4.80 0.15 9.15
CA LEU A 34 5.70 -0.80 8.47
C LEU A 34 7.16 -0.33 8.47
N GLY A 35 7.45 0.91 8.86
CA GLY A 35 8.80 1.46 8.86
C GLY A 35 9.38 1.62 7.45
N ARG A 36 8.54 1.86 6.44
CA ARG A 36 8.93 1.92 5.03
C ARG A 36 8.58 3.26 4.41
N ASP A 37 9.30 3.63 3.35
CA ASP A 37 8.95 4.83 2.59
C ASP A 37 7.80 4.51 1.60
N PRO A 38 6.61 5.13 1.74
CA PRO A 38 5.50 4.93 0.81
C PRO A 38 5.78 5.49 -0.60
N HIS A 39 6.81 6.31 -0.79
CA HIS A 39 7.17 6.94 -2.06
C HIS A 39 8.29 6.23 -2.81
N ALA A 40 8.90 5.18 -2.25
CA ALA A 40 10.03 4.46 -2.81
C ALA A 40 9.71 3.60 -4.06
N GLY A 41 8.51 3.73 -4.63
CA GLY A 41 8.07 2.95 -5.80
C GLY A 41 7.70 1.50 -5.50
N GLU A 42 7.67 1.10 -4.21
CA GLU A 42 7.17 -0.21 -3.77
C GLU A 42 5.63 -0.24 -3.75
N ILE A 43 5.06 -1.44 -3.85
CA ILE A 43 3.60 -1.65 -3.81
C ILE A 43 3.20 -2.19 -2.44
N PHE A 44 2.20 -1.56 -1.80
CA PHE A 44 1.67 -1.98 -0.51
C PHE A 44 0.21 -2.41 -0.63
N CYS A 45 -0.06 -3.67 -0.31
CA CYS A 45 -1.39 -4.27 -0.34
C CYS A 45 -1.99 -4.35 1.07
N PHE A 46 -3.19 -3.80 1.22
CA PHE A 46 -3.97 -3.81 2.45
C PHE A 46 -5.27 -4.57 2.25
N ARG A 47 -5.64 -5.37 3.24
CA ARG A 47 -6.84 -6.21 3.18
C ARG A 47 -7.70 -6.03 4.41
N GLY A 48 -9.01 -5.96 4.19
CA GLY A 48 -10.01 -5.86 5.25
C GLY A 48 -10.27 -7.20 5.95
N ARG A 49 -10.97 -7.17 7.09
CA ARG A 49 -11.25 -8.39 7.89
C ARG A 49 -11.96 -9.48 7.09
N ARG A 50 -12.95 -9.09 6.28
CA ARG A 50 -13.77 -9.99 5.46
C ARG A 50 -13.01 -10.60 4.28
N GLY A 51 -11.90 -9.98 3.85
CA GLY A 51 -11.10 -10.45 2.72
C GLY A 51 -11.73 -10.24 1.34
N ASP A 52 -12.84 -9.51 1.27
CA ASP A 52 -13.55 -9.12 0.05
C ASP A 52 -12.98 -7.85 -0.61
N LEU A 53 -12.22 -7.04 0.15
CA LEU A 53 -11.64 -5.79 -0.30
C LEU A 53 -10.13 -5.77 -0.12
N VAL A 54 -9.45 -5.30 -1.17
CA VAL A 54 -8.02 -4.99 -1.19
C VAL A 54 -7.83 -3.55 -1.66
N LYS A 55 -6.96 -2.81 -0.96
CA LYS A 55 -6.45 -1.50 -1.39
C LYS A 55 -4.98 -1.63 -1.68
N ILE A 56 -4.54 -1.00 -2.76
CA ILE A 56 -3.15 -0.98 -3.20
C ILE A 56 -2.68 0.48 -3.15
N LEU A 57 -1.62 0.72 -2.38
CA LEU A 57 -0.88 1.99 -2.39
C LEU A 57 0.39 1.78 -3.22
N TRP A 58 0.58 2.63 -4.22
CA TRP A 58 1.79 2.70 -5.03
C TRP A 58 2.03 4.15 -5.42
N HIS A 59 3.29 4.55 -5.43
CA HIS A 59 3.73 5.85 -5.89
C HIS A 59 4.53 5.66 -7.19
N ASP A 60 4.09 6.29 -8.27
CA ASP A 60 4.68 6.15 -9.61
C ASP A 60 5.93 7.02 -9.81
N GLY A 61 6.29 7.82 -8.80
CA GLY A 61 7.40 8.77 -8.87
C GLY A 61 7.04 10.10 -9.53
N VAL A 62 5.77 10.29 -9.91
CA VAL A 62 5.25 11.53 -10.50
C VAL A 62 4.30 12.19 -9.51
N GLY A 63 4.66 13.40 -9.07
CA GLY A 63 3.88 14.25 -8.17
C GLY A 63 4.08 15.70 -8.52
#